data_AF-Q53555-F1
#
_entry.id   AF-Q53555-F1
#
_cell.length_a   1.000
_cell.length_b   1.000
_cell.length_c   1.000
_cell.angle_alpha   90.00
_cell.angle_beta   90.00
_cell.angle_gamma   90.00
#
_symmetry.space_group_name_H-M   'P 1'
#
loop_
_entity.id
_entity.type
_entity.pdbx_description
1 polymer ?
#
loop_
_entity_poly.entity_id
_entity_poly.type
_entity_poly.pdbx_seq_one_letter_code
_entity_poly.pdbx_strand_id
1 'polypeptide(L)'
;LYRAKLVYLTMAKKLRNCAVVRNVFRLKETRRRKLKLYQAEFCKVRLCPMCAWRRSLKIAYHNKLIVEEANRQYGCGWIFLTLTVRNVKGDSLKTSISDMMKGLNRL
;
A
#
# COMPACT_ATOMS: atom_id res chain seq x y z
N LEU A 1 -4.27 26.59 13.67
CA LEU A 1 -4.37 25.42 14.58
C LEU A 1 -5.67 24.61 14.41
N TYR A 2 -6.85 25.24 14.33
CA TYR A 2 -8.15 24.53 14.22
C TYR A 2 -8.33 23.67 12.94
N ARG A 3 -7.89 24.17 11.79
CA ARG A 3 -8.00 23.46 10.49
C ARG A 3 -7.20 22.15 10.45
N ALA A 4 -5.98 22.13 11.01
CA ALA A 4 -5.17 20.91 11.06
C ALA A 4 -5.84 19.84 11.92
N LYS A 5 -6.35 20.21 13.10
CA LYS A 5 -7.06 19.28 14.02
C LYS A 5 -8.30 18.67 13.38
N LEU A 6 -9.06 19.44 12.60
CA LEU A 6 -10.22 18.97 11.86
C LEU A 6 -9.85 17.95 10.75
N VAL A 7 -8.74 18.18 10.04
CA VAL A 7 -8.22 17.24 9.03
C VAL A 7 -7.80 15.91 9.66
N TYR A 8 -7.11 15.93 10.80
CA TYR A 8 -6.73 14.69 11.50
C TYR A 8 -7.94 13.88 11.98
N LEU A 9 -8.97 14.53 12.52
CA LEU A 9 -10.19 13.86 12.99
C LEU A 9 -10.97 13.21 11.85
N THR A 10 -11.07 13.88 10.70
CA THR A 10 -11.75 13.30 9.52
C THR A 10 -10.99 12.10 8.95
N MET A 11 -9.65 12.15 8.93
CA MET A 11 -8.81 11.03 8.51
C MET A 11 -8.97 9.83 9.45
N ALA A 12 -8.91 10.05 10.77
CA ALA A 12 -9.14 9.01 11.77
C ALA A 12 -10.52 8.33 11.60
N LYS A 13 -11.58 9.11 11.33
CA LYS A 13 -12.92 8.57 11.04
C LYS A 13 -12.92 7.69 9.79
N LYS A 14 -12.23 8.10 8.72
CA LYS A 14 -12.09 7.29 7.49
C LYS A 14 -11.33 5.98 7.73
N LEU A 15 -10.26 6.01 8.55
CA LEU A 15 -9.51 4.80 8.90
C LEU A 15 -10.39 3.80 9.65
N ARG A 16 -11.15 4.25 10.66
CA ARG A 16 -12.05 3.38 11.45
C ARG A 16 -13.11 2.69 10.60
N ASN A 17 -13.63 3.40 9.59
CA ASN A 17 -14.70 2.89 8.74
C ASN A 17 -14.19 2.08 7.53
N CYS A 18 -12.86 1.98 7.34
CA CYS A 18 -12.27 1.32 6.18
C CYS A 18 -12.64 -0.15 6.16
N ALA A 19 -13.37 -0.57 5.13
CA ALA A 19 -13.82 -1.95 4.95
C ALA A 19 -14.68 -2.44 6.14
N VAL A 20 -15.49 -1.56 6.76
CA VAL A 20 -16.44 -1.97 7.81
C VAL A 20 -17.88 -1.74 7.35
N VAL A 21 -18.18 -0.54 6.83
CA VAL A 21 -19.57 -0.10 6.61
C VAL A 21 -20.20 -0.65 5.32
N ARG A 22 -19.40 -1.07 4.33
CA ARG A 22 -19.89 -1.55 3.02
C ARG A 22 -19.05 -2.70 2.47
N ASN A 23 -18.89 -3.76 3.26
CA ASN A 23 -18.18 -4.97 2.83
C ASN A 23 -19.17 -6.09 2.55
N VAL A 24 -19.34 -6.41 1.27
CA VAL A 24 -20.22 -7.48 0.81
C VAL A 24 -19.38 -8.53 0.09
N PHE A 25 -19.45 -9.77 0.58
CA PHE A 25 -18.91 -10.94 -0.09
C PHE A 25 -20.08 -11.70 -0.73
N ARG A 26 -19.88 -12.14 -1.97
CA ARG A 26 -20.84 -13.00 -2.67
C ARG A 26 -20.21 -14.37 -2.88
N LEU A 27 -20.96 -15.43 -2.62
CA LEU A 27 -20.58 -16.77 -3.00
C LEU A 27 -20.53 -16.86 -4.51
N LYS A 28 -19.42 -17.37 -5.04
CA LYS A 28 -19.32 -17.72 -6.45
C LYS A 28 -19.63 -19.20 -6.58
N GLU A 29 -20.71 -19.52 -7.27
CA GLU A 29 -21.06 -20.89 -7.69
C GLU A 29 -19.91 -21.42 -8.54
N THR A 30 -19.01 -22.15 -7.90
CA THR A 30 -17.82 -22.77 -8.49
C THR A 30 -17.67 -24.11 -7.77
N ARG A 31 -16.99 -25.09 -8.38
CA ARG A 31 -16.73 -26.40 -7.76
C ARG A 31 -16.16 -26.34 -6.33
N ARG A 32 -15.55 -25.21 -5.94
CA ARG A 32 -14.93 -24.99 -4.62
C ARG A 32 -15.66 -23.95 -3.74
N ARG A 33 -16.90 -23.53 -4.07
CA ARG A 33 -17.70 -22.51 -3.34
C ARG A 33 -16.85 -21.38 -2.74
N LYS A 34 -16.21 -20.59 -3.60
CA LYS A 34 -15.31 -19.50 -3.14
C LYS A 34 -16.11 -18.20 -2.89
N LEU A 35 -15.86 -17.56 -1.76
CA LEU A 35 -16.32 -16.19 -1.50
C LEU A 35 -15.51 -15.20 -2.33
N LYS A 36 -16.18 -14.39 -3.15
CA LYS A 36 -15.58 -13.27 -3.88
C LYS A 36 -16.07 -11.97 -3.25
N LEU A 37 -15.14 -11.06 -2.98
CA LEU A 37 -15.50 -9.71 -2.57
C LEU A 37 -16.29 -9.03 -3.70
N TYR A 38 -17.54 -8.67 -3.43
CA TYR A 38 -18.44 -8.02 -4.38
C TYR A 38 -18.35 -6.50 -4.26
N GLN A 39 -18.39 -5.99 -3.03
CA GLN A 39 -18.29 -4.56 -2.75
C GLN A 39 -17.48 -4.32 -1.47
N ALA A 40 -16.63 -3.30 -1.47
CA ALA A 40 -15.91 -2.82 -0.31
C ALA A 40 -15.65 -1.32 -0.44
N GLU A 41 -15.76 -0.60 0.67
CA GLU A 41 -15.34 0.80 0.74
C GLU A 41 -13.98 0.92 1.44
N PHE A 42 -12.96 1.35 0.69
CA PHE A 42 -11.60 1.52 1.20
C PHE A 42 -11.27 2.99 1.38
N CYS A 43 -10.69 3.35 2.52
CA CYS A 43 -10.34 4.74 2.82
C CYS A 43 -9.17 5.29 1.99
N LYS A 44 -8.33 4.41 1.42
CA LYS A 44 -7.12 4.72 0.63
C LYS A 44 -6.11 5.63 1.34
N VAL A 45 -6.23 5.78 2.66
CA VAL A 45 -5.27 6.51 3.48
C VAL A 45 -3.94 5.75 3.46
N ARG A 46 -2.83 6.48 3.24
CA ARG A 46 -1.48 5.91 3.10
C ARG A 46 -1.08 4.99 4.27
N LEU A 47 -1.46 5.34 5.50
CA LEU A 47 -1.13 4.60 6.71
C LEU A 47 -2.22 3.61 7.14
N CYS A 48 -3.26 3.40 6.34
CA CYS A 48 -4.29 2.41 6.67
C CYS A 48 -3.74 0.99 6.43
N PRO A 49 -3.68 0.12 7.45
CA PRO A 49 -3.11 -1.23 7.32
C PRO A 49 -3.87 -2.08 6.30
N MET A 50 -5.20 -1.99 6.27
CA MET A 50 -6.04 -2.72 5.29
C MET A 50 -5.75 -2.31 3.84
N CYS A 51 -5.62 -1.00 3.59
CA CYS A 51 -5.31 -0.50 2.24
C CYS A 51 -3.86 -0.81 1.85
N ALA A 52 -2.92 -0.65 2.79
CA ALA A 52 -1.51 -0.92 2.58
C ALA A 52 -1.26 -2.41 2.27
N TRP A 53 -1.88 -3.32 3.02
CA TRP A 53 -1.83 -4.76 2.75
C TRP A 53 -2.28 -5.06 1.32
N ARG A 54 -3.50 -4.63 0.95
CA ARG A 54 -4.08 -4.94 -0.36
C ARG A 54 -3.21 -4.40 -1.50
N ARG A 55 -2.65 -3.20 -1.32
CA ARG A 55 -1.68 -2.62 -2.27
C ARG A 55 -0.42 -3.49 -2.35
N SER A 56 0.11 -3.95 -1.22
CA SER A 56 1.30 -4.82 -1.18
C SER A 56 1.09 -6.10 -1.98
N LEU A 57 -0.06 -6.77 -1.82
CA LEU A 57 -0.39 -7.97 -2.60
C LEU A 57 -0.41 -7.70 -4.12
N LYS A 58 -0.98 -6.56 -4.54
CA LYS A 58 -1.04 -6.19 -5.96
C LYS A 58 0.36 -5.89 -6.50
N ILE A 59 1.19 -5.18 -5.74
CA ILE A 59 2.58 -4.88 -6.10
C ILE A 59 3.38 -6.18 -6.22
N ALA A 60 3.26 -7.09 -5.25
CA ALA A 60 3.94 -8.39 -5.29
C ALA A 60 3.57 -9.21 -6.53
N TYR A 61 2.29 -9.23 -6.90
CA TYR A 61 1.83 -9.89 -8.12
C TYR A 61 2.44 -9.28 -9.38
N HIS A 62 2.44 -7.95 -9.50
CA HIS A 62 3.04 -7.27 -10.66
C HIS A 62 4.55 -7.47 -10.71
N ASN A 63 5.24 -7.36 -9.58
CA ASN A 63 6.68 -7.59 -9.49
C ASN A 63 7.04 -9.00 -9.95
N LYS A 64 6.26 -10.02 -9.54
CA LYS A 64 6.46 -11.39 -10.01
C LYS A 64 6.43 -11.48 -11.54
N LEU A 65 5.39 -10.93 -12.16
CA LEU A 65 5.25 -10.99 -13.63
C LEU A 65 6.40 -10.27 -14.35
N ILE A 66 6.81 -9.10 -13.84
CA ILE A 66 7.91 -8.32 -14.40
C ILE A 66 9.23 -9.10 -14.30
N VAL A 67 9.50 -9.71 -13.14
CA VAL A 67 10.71 -10.50 -12.90
C VAL A 67 10.75 -11.74 -13.79
N GLU A 68 9.64 -12.48 -13.88
CA GLU A 68 9.53 -13.67 -14.75
C GLU A 68 9.83 -13.31 -16.21
N GLU A 69 9.25 -12.21 -16.70
CA GLU A 69 9.44 -11.77 -18.08
C GLU A 69 10.86 -11.23 -18.34
N ALA A 70 11.42 -10.47 -17.40
CA ALA A 70 12.78 -9.97 -17.52
C ALA A 70 13.82 -11.11 -17.51
N ASN A 71 13.60 -12.14 -16.70
CA ASN A 71 14.45 -13.35 -16.70
C ASN A 71 14.39 -14.07 -18.05
N ARG A 72 13.19 -14.18 -18.64
CA ARG A 72 12.98 -14.84 -19.94
C ARG A 72 13.68 -14.10 -21.09
N GLN A 73 13.66 -12.75 -21.08
CA GLN A 73 14.21 -11.94 -22.16
C GLN A 73 15.71 -11.68 -22.04
N TYR A 74 16.21 -11.42 -20.83
CA TYR A 74 17.55 -10.83 -20.64
C TYR A 74 18.51 -11.73 -19.84
N GLY A 75 18.03 -12.78 -19.16
CA GLY A 75 18.87 -13.63 -18.32
C GLY A 75 19.63 -12.87 -17.22
N CYS A 76 19.00 -11.83 -16.65
CA CYS A 76 19.65 -10.91 -15.72
C CYS A 76 19.75 -11.45 -14.28
N GLY A 77 20.80 -11.02 -13.56
CA GLY A 77 20.92 -11.22 -12.12
C GLY A 77 20.23 -10.10 -11.33
N TRP A 78 19.59 -10.46 -10.20
CA TRP A 78 18.86 -9.51 -9.36
C TRP A 78 19.64 -9.16 -8.10
N ILE A 79 19.59 -7.89 -7.71
CA ILE A 79 20.12 -7.41 -6.44
C ILE A 79 18.95 -6.95 -5.57
N PHE A 80 18.86 -7.49 -4.36
CA PHE A 80 17.93 -7.00 -3.35
C PHE A 80 18.62 -5.94 -2.49
N LEU A 81 18.35 -4.67 -2.76
CA LEU A 81 18.96 -3.53 -2.08
C LEU A 81 17.99 -2.92 -1.06
N THR A 82 18.40 -2.84 0.21
CA THR A 82 17.68 -2.13 1.27
C THR A 82 18.44 -0.86 1.66
N LEU A 83 17.88 0.31 1.39
CA LEU A 83 18.44 1.60 1.79
C LEU A 83 17.71 2.12 3.03
N THR A 84 18.47 2.53 4.05
CA THR A 84 17.92 3.04 5.30
C THR A 84 18.55 4.37 5.68
N VAL A 85 17.82 5.14 6.50
CA VAL A 85 18.31 6.40 7.10
C VAL A 85 18.19 6.29 8.61
N ARG A 86 18.99 7.09 9.33
CA ARG A 86 18.86 7.18 10.80
C ARG A 86 17.46 7.65 11.18
N ASN A 87 16.94 7.12 12.29
CA ASN A 87 15.64 7.54 12.79
C ASN A 87 15.64 9.05 13.09
N VAL A 88 14.57 9.73 12.71
CA VAL A 88 14.43 11.18 12.87
C VAL A 88 13.31 11.52 13.84
N LYS A 89 13.37 12.72 14.44
CA LYS A 89 12.27 13.22 15.26
C LYS A 89 11.02 13.49 14.40
N GLY A 90 9.85 13.48 15.03
CA GLY A 90 8.55 13.62 14.35
C GLY A 90 8.45 14.87 13.47
N ASP A 91 9.03 15.99 13.91
CA ASP A 91 9.01 17.25 13.17
C ASP A 91 9.78 17.18 11.84
N SER A 92 10.83 16.35 11.78
CA SER A 92 11.67 16.16 10.59
C SER A 92 11.19 15.01 9.70
N LEU A 93 10.24 14.18 10.16
CA LEU A 93 9.81 12.96 9.47
C LEU A 93 9.34 13.20 8.04
N LYS A 94 8.54 14.25 7.83
CA LYS A 94 8.02 14.60 6.50
C LYS A 94 9.16 14.91 5.53
N THR A 95 10.13 15.72 5.96
CA THR A 95 11.28 16.13 5.17
C THR A 95 12.16 14.93 4.83
N SER A 96 12.49 14.10 5.82
CA SER A 96 13.31 12.90 5.60
C SER A 96 12.67 11.90 4.65
N ILE A 97 11.34 11.69 4.72
CA ILE A 97 10.64 10.84 3.74
C ILE A 97 10.75 11.44 2.33
N SER A 98 10.61 12.76 2.18
CA SER A 98 10.77 13.41 0.88
C SER A 98 12.18 13.27 0.33
N ASP A 99 13.21 13.42 1.17
CA ASP A 99 14.60 13.30 0.75
C ASP A 99 14.97 11.87 0.38
N MET A 100 14.47 10.87 1.11
CA MET A 100 14.60 9.46 0.73
C MET A 100 14.02 9.18 -0.67
N MET A 101 12.81 9.68 -0.95
CA MET A 101 12.16 9.48 -2.24
C MET A 101 12.92 10.21 -3.38
N LYS A 102 13.46 11.41 -3.11
CA LYS A 102 14.30 12.13 -4.08
C LYS A 102 15.61 11.40 -4.35
N GLY A 103 16.24 10.85 -3.31
CA GLY A 103 17.47 10.05 -3.44
C GLY A 103 17.24 8.82 -4.30
N LEU A 104 16.13 8.11 -4.09
CA LEU A 104 15.76 6.96 -4.92
C LEU A 104 15.55 7.32 -6.40
N ASN A 105 14.96 8.48 -6.69
CA ASN A 105 14.73 8.93 -8.07
C ASN A 105 16.00 9.38 -8.82
N ARG A 106 17.13 9.51 -8.11
CA ARG A 106 18.44 9.91 -8.68
C ARG A 106 19.36 8.72 -8.96
N LEU A 107 18.99 7.53 -8.47
CA LEU A 107 19.61 6.26 -8.81
C LEU A 107 19.11 5.81 -10.18
#